data_AF-A0A1F3Y4B2-F1
#
_entry.id   AF-A0A1F3Y4B2-F1
#
_cell.length_a   1.000
_cell.length_b   1.000
_cell.length_c   1.000
_cell.angle_alpha   90.00
_cell.angle_beta   90.00
_cell.angle_gamma   90.00
#
_symmetry.space_group_name_H-M   'P 1'
#
loop_
_entity.id
_entity.type
_entity.pdbx_description
1 polymer ?
#
loop_
_entity_poly.entity_id
_entity_poly.type
_entity_poly.pdbx_seq_one_letter_code
_entity_poly.pdbx_strand_id
1 'polypeptide(L)'
;MFNYLQLGSGLIFVLFFGGCASSMVVESSPDNAEILMRRENDVPLKIGKTPMTLTREVAPGIFSDSVELYVAKDGYQVERILIPQSRFGVRSRWSVSLQPSMGDGKNLQSLYTGLAQGIAEAQKEIYLKNYRQAETKISTLLARYPNVSVLYDLLGNIYYMQKDLDKALDAYRRSVALTPDNHETSGMIDKIARIRGEKTGG
;
A
#
# COMPACT_ATOMS: atom_id res chain seq x y z
N MET A 1 -29.38 -65.10 -22.09
CA MET A 1 -29.24 -63.91 -22.94
C MET A 1 -29.83 -62.72 -22.19
N PHE A 2 -28.97 -61.93 -21.56
CA PHE A 2 -29.22 -60.58 -21.05
C PHE A 2 -29.31 -59.61 -22.27
N ASN A 3 -29.91 -58.43 -22.29
CA ASN A 3 -30.89 -57.66 -21.50
C ASN A 3 -30.96 -56.25 -22.15
N TYR A 4 -32.11 -55.57 -22.14
CA TYR A 4 -32.35 -54.10 -22.30
C TYR A 4 -31.84 -53.37 -23.57
N LEU A 5 -32.28 -52.16 -23.95
CA LEU A 5 -33.54 -51.39 -23.98
C LEU A 5 -33.10 -50.03 -24.61
N GLN A 6 -34.00 -49.37 -25.32
CA GLN A 6 -33.79 -48.02 -25.88
C GLN A 6 -33.32 -46.99 -24.83
N LEU A 7 -32.49 -46.04 -25.28
CA LEU A 7 -32.66 -44.57 -25.21
C LEU A 7 -31.28 -43.88 -25.14
N GLY A 8 -30.99 -43.06 -26.16
CA GLY A 8 -29.82 -42.19 -26.21
C GLY A 8 -30.20 -40.82 -26.74
N SER A 9 -31.21 -40.20 -26.14
CA SER A 9 -31.57 -38.80 -26.30
C SER A 9 -30.59 -37.92 -25.51
N GLY A 10 -30.03 -36.90 -26.18
CA GLY A 10 -29.38 -35.77 -25.50
C GLY A 10 -27.97 -35.49 -26.00
N LEU A 11 -27.86 -34.90 -27.20
CA LEU A 11 -26.66 -34.14 -27.56
C LEU A 11 -26.67 -32.89 -26.66
N ILE A 12 -26.03 -32.97 -25.50
CA ILE A 12 -25.82 -31.80 -24.64
C ILE A 12 -24.78 -30.93 -25.34
N PHE A 13 -25.26 -29.99 -26.15
CA PHE A 13 -24.46 -28.89 -26.65
C PHE A 13 -24.25 -27.93 -25.47
N VAL A 14 -23.23 -28.19 -24.65
CA VAL A 14 -22.77 -27.23 -23.64
C VAL A 14 -22.19 -26.05 -24.41
N LEU A 15 -23.03 -25.04 -24.66
CA LEU A 15 -22.56 -23.71 -25.01
C LEU A 15 -21.79 -23.19 -23.80
N PHE A 16 -20.48 -23.43 -23.78
CA PHE A 16 -19.58 -22.59 -23.02
C PHE A 16 -19.72 -21.19 -23.62
N PHE A 17 -20.53 -20.34 -22.97
CA PHE A 17 -20.38 -18.90 -23.07
C PHE A 17 -18.99 -18.57 -22.53
N GLY A 18 -17.97 -18.75 -23.37
CA GLY A 18 -16.64 -18.23 -23.15
C GLY A 18 -16.72 -16.72 -23.23
N GLY A 19 -17.29 -16.09 -22.19
CA GLY A 19 -17.10 -14.67 -21.97
C GLY A 19 -15.61 -14.43 -22.01
N CYS A 20 -15.15 -13.52 -22.87
CA CYS A 20 -13.75 -13.17 -22.99
C CYS A 20 -13.27 -12.61 -21.65
N ALA A 21 -12.87 -13.49 -20.73
CA ALA A 21 -12.32 -13.08 -19.46
C ALA A 21 -10.99 -12.41 -19.76
N SER A 22 -10.96 -11.09 -19.57
CA SER A 22 -9.72 -10.32 -19.68
C SER A 22 -8.76 -10.87 -18.64
N SER A 23 -7.68 -11.48 -19.11
CA SER A 23 -6.63 -12.03 -18.26
C SER A 23 -5.28 -11.47 -18.67
N MET A 24 -4.43 -11.26 -17.67
CA MET A 24 -3.06 -10.83 -17.86
C MET A 24 -2.14 -11.83 -17.20
N VAL A 25 -1.19 -12.38 -17.96
CA VAL A 25 -0.15 -13.24 -17.40
C VAL A 25 1.07 -12.36 -17.10
N VAL A 26 1.52 -12.38 -15.85
CA VAL A 26 2.73 -11.70 -15.40
C VAL A 26 3.79 -12.75 -15.10
N GLU A 27 4.87 -12.72 -15.86
CA GLU A 27 6.04 -13.59 -15.74
C GLU A 27 7.25 -12.73 -15.33
N SER A 28 8.24 -13.32 -14.68
CA SER A 28 9.49 -12.63 -14.38
C SER A 28 10.71 -13.49 -14.60
N SER A 29 11.84 -12.82 -14.83
CA SER A 29 13.18 -13.41 -14.76
C SER A 29 14.02 -12.62 -13.74
N PRO A 30 14.46 -13.23 -12.63
CA PRO A 30 14.23 -14.62 -12.25
C PRO A 30 12.75 -14.89 -11.94
N ASP A 31 12.37 -16.16 -11.97
CA ASP A 31 11.02 -16.65 -11.64
C ASP A 31 10.65 -16.42 -10.17
N ASN A 32 9.41 -16.72 -9.75
CA ASN A 32 8.99 -16.70 -8.35
C ASN A 32 9.21 -15.36 -7.63
N ALA A 33 9.09 -14.25 -8.36
CA ALA A 33 9.12 -12.90 -7.81
C ALA A 33 7.76 -12.56 -7.19
N GLU A 34 7.75 -11.81 -6.09
CA GLU A 34 6.53 -11.36 -5.44
C GLU A 34 5.82 -10.30 -6.29
N ILE A 35 4.49 -10.40 -6.37
CA ILE A 35 3.64 -9.42 -7.02
C ILE A 35 2.86 -8.68 -5.94
N LEU A 36 3.06 -7.38 -5.88
CA LEU A 36 2.27 -6.48 -5.05
C LEU A 36 1.45 -5.54 -5.92
N MET A 37 0.28 -5.18 -5.43
CA MET A 37 -0.65 -4.30 -6.13
C MET A 37 -0.95 -3.10 -5.25
N ARG A 38 -0.82 -1.90 -5.83
CA ARG A 38 -1.25 -0.65 -5.20
C ARG A 38 -2.33 0.00 -6.06
N ARG A 39 -3.39 0.44 -5.41
CA ARG A 39 -4.40 1.33 -5.99
C ARG A 39 -4.18 2.71 -5.42
N GLU A 40 -4.01 3.70 -6.29
CA GLU A 40 -3.96 5.12 -5.91
C GLU A 40 -3.01 5.39 -4.71
N ASN A 41 -3.58 5.63 -3.51
CA ASN A 41 -2.87 5.97 -2.27
C ASN A 41 -2.81 4.84 -1.23
N ASP A 42 -3.27 3.64 -1.57
CA ASP A 42 -3.28 2.50 -0.65
C ASP A 42 -1.86 1.95 -0.39
N VAL A 43 -1.72 1.17 0.68
CA VAL A 43 -0.52 0.36 0.92
C VAL A 43 -0.48 -0.79 -0.10
N PRO A 44 0.66 -1.04 -0.79
CA PRO A 44 0.78 -2.18 -1.70
C PRO A 44 0.44 -3.50 -1.00
N LEU A 45 -0.54 -4.22 -1.53
CA LEU A 45 -0.96 -5.54 -1.05
C LEU A 45 -0.28 -6.64 -1.86
N LYS A 46 0.32 -7.63 -1.18
CA LYS A 46 0.85 -8.82 -1.84
C LYS A 46 -0.31 -9.67 -2.38
N ILE A 47 -0.33 -9.88 -3.69
CA ILE A 47 -1.40 -10.63 -4.38
C ILE A 47 -0.94 -12.01 -4.87
N GLY A 48 0.38 -12.24 -4.95
CA GLY A 48 0.90 -13.55 -5.37
C GLY A 48 2.37 -13.53 -5.74
N LYS A 49 2.77 -14.47 -6.58
CA LYS A 49 4.13 -14.59 -7.12
C LYS A 49 4.08 -14.94 -8.61
N THR A 50 5.10 -14.54 -9.38
CA THR A 50 5.23 -14.89 -10.80
C THR A 50 5.62 -16.37 -10.99
N PRO A 51 5.20 -17.02 -12.09
CA PRO A 51 4.22 -16.53 -13.05
C PRO A 51 2.80 -16.52 -12.46
N MET A 52 2.03 -15.47 -12.71
CA MET A 52 0.66 -15.33 -12.19
C MET A 52 -0.29 -14.90 -13.29
N THR A 53 -1.50 -15.46 -13.29
CA THR A 53 -2.60 -14.96 -14.14
C THR A 53 -3.50 -14.05 -13.32
N LEU A 54 -3.50 -12.77 -13.65
CA LEU A 54 -4.38 -11.76 -13.06
C LEU A 54 -5.72 -11.79 -13.78
N THR A 55 -6.80 -11.91 -13.00
CA THR A 55 -8.19 -11.88 -13.43
C THR A 55 -8.99 -10.91 -12.58
N ARG A 56 -10.23 -10.59 -12.99
CA ARG A 56 -11.21 -9.78 -12.21
C ARG A 56 -11.44 -10.31 -10.81
N GLU A 57 -11.38 -11.62 -10.65
CA GLU A 57 -11.66 -12.32 -9.39
C GLU A 57 -10.50 -12.19 -8.40
N VAL A 58 -9.28 -12.26 -8.90
CA VAL A 58 -8.07 -12.23 -8.07
C VAL A 58 -7.68 -10.81 -7.67
N ALA A 59 -8.00 -9.82 -8.49
CA ALA A 59 -7.75 -8.41 -8.21
C ALA A 59 -9.00 -7.56 -8.50
N PRO A 60 -9.97 -7.52 -7.57
CA PRO A 60 -11.18 -6.72 -7.73
C PRO A 60 -10.80 -5.24 -7.87
N GLY A 61 -11.17 -4.59 -8.97
CA GLY A 61 -10.88 -3.16 -9.22
C GLY A 61 -9.64 -2.87 -10.07
N ILE A 62 -8.89 -3.88 -10.53
CA ILE A 62 -7.84 -3.69 -11.56
C ILE A 62 -8.41 -3.17 -12.91
N PHE A 63 -9.74 -3.15 -13.02
CA PHE A 63 -10.51 -2.71 -14.20
C PHE A 63 -11.29 -1.41 -13.97
N SER A 64 -11.27 -0.84 -12.76
CA SER A 64 -11.95 0.43 -12.44
C SER A 64 -10.97 1.57 -12.23
N ASP A 65 -9.77 1.30 -11.69
CA ASP A 65 -8.81 2.31 -11.26
C ASP A 65 -7.44 2.11 -11.94
N SER A 66 -6.62 3.16 -11.99
CA SER A 66 -5.21 2.99 -12.40
C SER A 66 -4.49 2.20 -11.31
N VAL A 67 -3.89 1.07 -11.69
CA VAL A 67 -3.23 0.16 -10.76
C VAL A 67 -1.74 0.17 -11.02
N GLU A 68 -0.97 0.20 -9.94
CA GLU A 68 0.46 -0.07 -10.00
C GLU A 68 0.74 -1.49 -9.53
N LEU A 69 1.42 -2.25 -10.37
CA LEU A 69 2.00 -3.53 -9.99
C LEU A 69 3.47 -3.35 -9.66
N TYR A 70 3.89 -4.01 -8.60
CA TYR A 70 5.28 -4.11 -8.18
C TYR A 70 5.71 -5.57 -8.31
N VAL A 71 6.80 -5.82 -9.02
CA VAL A 71 7.43 -7.14 -9.11
C VAL A 71 8.76 -7.06 -8.35
N ALA A 72 8.84 -7.81 -7.25
CA ALA A 72 9.95 -7.73 -6.31
C ALA A 72 10.56 -9.10 -6.06
N LYS A 73 11.90 -9.18 -6.05
CA LYS A 73 12.62 -10.37 -5.63
C LYS A 73 13.89 -9.97 -4.87
N ASP A 74 14.24 -10.73 -3.84
CA ASP A 74 15.42 -10.45 -3.04
C ASP A 74 16.69 -10.44 -3.88
N GLY A 75 17.51 -9.39 -3.71
CA GLY A 75 18.71 -9.15 -4.51
C GLY A 75 18.47 -8.44 -5.84
N TYR A 76 17.22 -8.10 -6.18
CA TYR A 76 16.86 -7.43 -7.42
C TYR A 76 16.18 -6.08 -7.18
N GLN A 77 16.29 -5.19 -8.16
CA GLN A 77 15.54 -3.94 -8.20
C GLN A 77 14.05 -4.24 -8.34
N VAL A 78 13.22 -3.50 -7.60
CA VAL A 78 11.77 -3.63 -7.69
C VAL A 78 11.30 -2.95 -8.95
N GLU A 79 10.67 -3.73 -9.83
CA GLU A 79 10.08 -3.20 -11.05
C GLU A 79 8.66 -2.71 -10.80
N ARG A 80 8.36 -1.46 -11.19
CA ARG A 80 7.03 -0.85 -11.05
C ARG A 80 6.38 -0.68 -12.41
N ILE A 81 5.18 -1.22 -12.55
CA ILE A 81 4.42 -1.20 -13.79
C ILE A 81 3.10 -0.49 -13.55
N LEU A 82 2.90 0.66 -14.20
CA LEU A 82 1.62 1.36 -14.19
C LEU A 82 0.70 0.75 -15.24
N ILE A 83 -0.47 0.30 -14.81
CA ILE A 83 -1.49 -0.20 -15.70
C ILE A 83 -2.63 0.82 -15.82
N PRO A 84 -2.77 1.45 -16.99
CA PRO A 84 -3.86 2.38 -17.23
C PRO A 84 -5.18 1.62 -17.41
N GLN A 85 -6.27 2.24 -16.96
CA GLN A 85 -7.64 1.69 -17.03
C GLN A 85 -8.03 1.20 -18.45
N SER A 86 -7.51 1.84 -19.50
CA SER A 86 -7.90 1.60 -20.90
C SER A 86 -7.29 0.37 -21.58
N ARG A 87 -6.34 -0.35 -20.94
CA ARG A 87 -5.62 -1.46 -21.62
C ARG A 87 -6.17 -2.87 -21.34
N PHE A 88 -7.21 -2.99 -20.53
CA PHE A 88 -7.73 -4.29 -20.13
C PHE A 88 -8.95 -4.73 -20.95
N GLY A 89 -8.65 -5.31 -22.12
CA GLY A 89 -9.59 -6.04 -22.98
C GLY A 89 -8.92 -7.08 -23.89
N VAL A 90 -7.59 -7.20 -23.85
CA VAL A 90 -6.78 -8.11 -24.66
C VAL A 90 -6.06 -9.07 -23.73
N ARG A 91 -6.05 -10.37 -24.04
CA ARG A 91 -5.19 -11.34 -23.33
C ARG A 91 -3.74 -10.91 -23.52
N SER A 92 -3.12 -10.39 -22.46
CA SER A 92 -1.77 -9.85 -22.50
C SER A 92 -0.82 -10.71 -21.67
N ARG A 93 0.40 -10.91 -22.17
CA ARG A 93 1.51 -11.50 -21.40
C ARG A 93 2.57 -10.44 -21.19
N TRP A 94 2.95 -10.23 -19.94
CA TRP A 94 4.04 -9.34 -19.55
C TRP A 94 5.17 -10.17 -18.97
N SER A 95 6.36 -9.94 -19.50
CA SER A 95 7.60 -10.54 -19.01
C SER A 95 8.45 -9.45 -18.41
N VAL A 96 8.75 -9.57 -17.12
CA VAL A 96 9.52 -8.60 -16.36
C VAL A 96 10.92 -9.14 -16.12
N SER A 97 11.95 -8.52 -16.70
CA SER A 97 13.33 -8.87 -16.39
C SER A 97 13.81 -8.01 -15.23
N LEU A 98 13.94 -8.61 -14.05
CA LEU A 98 14.43 -7.92 -12.88
C LEU A 98 15.94 -7.71 -13.01
N GLN A 99 16.38 -6.47 -12.79
CA GLN A 99 17.80 -6.15 -12.78
C GLN A 99 18.38 -6.47 -11.40
N PRO A 100 19.53 -7.17 -11.31
CA PRO A 100 20.25 -7.33 -10.06
C PRO A 100 20.53 -5.96 -9.44
N SER A 101 20.29 -5.83 -8.14
CA SER A 101 20.60 -4.58 -7.44
C SER A 101 22.11 -4.50 -7.20
N MET A 102 22.82 -3.74 -8.03
CA MET A 102 24.24 -3.39 -7.85
C MET A 102 24.37 -2.38 -6.69
N GLY A 103 24.38 -2.87 -5.47
CA GLY A 103 24.42 -2.07 -4.24
C GLY A 103 23.29 -2.47 -3.29
N ASP A 104 23.57 -2.43 -1.98
CA ASP A 104 22.70 -2.79 -0.84
C ASP A 104 21.23 -2.76 -1.23
N GLY A 105 20.76 -3.89 -1.76
CA GLY A 105 19.50 -3.97 -2.48
C GLY A 105 18.38 -3.72 -1.52
N LYS A 106 17.96 -2.46 -1.42
CA LYS A 106 16.82 -2.11 -0.60
C LYS A 106 15.56 -2.53 -1.35
N ASN A 107 15.31 -3.84 -1.31
CA ASN A 107 14.01 -4.40 -1.66
C ASN A 107 12.93 -3.64 -0.89
N LEU A 108 11.73 -3.60 -1.46
CA LEU A 108 10.58 -2.91 -0.86
C LEU A 108 10.38 -3.29 0.62
N GLN A 109 10.69 -4.54 0.96
CA GLN A 109 10.74 -5.06 2.33
C GLN A 109 11.68 -4.27 3.24
N SER A 110 12.94 -4.03 2.86
CA SER A 110 13.91 -3.29 3.69
C SER A 110 13.52 -1.83 3.93
N LEU A 111 12.83 -1.20 2.97
CA LEU A 111 12.31 0.17 3.11
C LEU A 111 11.21 0.18 4.17
N TYR A 112 10.28 -0.78 4.10
CA TYR A 112 9.23 -0.93 5.11
C TYR A 112 9.79 -1.31 6.47
N THR A 113 10.76 -2.22 6.54
CA THR A 113 11.42 -2.58 7.79
C THR A 113 12.11 -1.35 8.40
N GLY A 114 12.82 -0.55 7.61
CA GLY A 114 13.47 0.66 8.09
C GLY A 114 12.50 1.74 8.55
N LEU A 115 11.39 1.93 7.84
CA LEU A 115 10.32 2.85 8.25
C LEU A 115 9.66 2.38 9.54
N ALA A 116 9.24 1.12 9.60
CA ALA A 116 8.57 0.52 10.76
C ALA A 116 9.47 0.54 12.00
N GLN A 117 10.75 0.15 11.86
CA GLN A 117 11.73 0.22 12.93
C GLN A 117 11.94 1.66 13.41
N GLY A 118 12.09 2.60 12.48
CA GLY A 118 12.25 4.02 12.84
C GLY A 118 11.04 4.58 13.58
N ILE A 119 9.83 4.20 13.18
CA ILE A 119 8.58 4.58 13.88
C ILE A 119 8.55 3.97 15.29
N ALA A 120 8.85 2.68 15.42
CA ALA A 120 8.87 1.99 16.71
C ALA A 120 9.89 2.60 17.68
N GLU A 121 11.09 2.94 17.17
CA GLU A 121 12.10 3.64 17.95
C GLU A 121 11.64 5.03 18.37
N ALA A 122 11.01 5.81 17.47
CA ALA A 122 10.48 7.11 17.81
C ALA A 122 9.37 7.01 18.87
N GLN A 123 8.45 6.05 18.74
CA GLN A 123 7.39 5.78 19.72
C GLN A 123 7.96 5.37 21.09
N LYS A 124 9.01 4.54 21.11
CA LYS A 124 9.74 4.23 22.35
C LYS A 124 10.29 5.51 22.99
N GLU A 125 10.93 6.38 22.23
CA GLU A 125 11.46 7.65 22.76
C GLU A 125 10.33 8.56 23.28
N ILE A 126 9.17 8.61 22.60
CA ILE A 126 7.98 9.34 23.07
C ILE A 126 7.50 8.78 24.41
N TYR A 127 7.40 7.45 24.53
CA TYR A 127 7.00 6.79 25.78
C TYR A 127 7.96 7.10 26.93
N LEU A 128 9.26 7.14 26.64
CA LEU A 128 10.30 7.54 27.58
C LEU A 128 10.37 9.06 27.83
N LYS A 129 9.49 9.85 27.19
CA LYS A 129 9.46 11.33 27.25
C LYS A 129 10.73 12.00 26.72
N ASN A 130 11.52 11.29 25.93
CA ASN A 130 12.72 11.79 25.25
C ASN A 130 12.34 12.53 23.96
N TYR A 131 11.52 13.58 24.09
CA TYR A 131 10.88 14.25 22.96
C TYR A 131 11.86 14.78 21.90
N ARG A 132 13.03 15.29 22.32
CA ARG A 132 14.06 15.76 21.38
C ARG A 132 14.65 14.64 20.53
N GLN A 133 14.84 13.46 21.11
CA GLN A 133 15.34 12.28 20.38
C GLN A 133 14.26 11.74 19.44
N ALA A 134 13.02 11.68 19.91
CA ALA A 134 11.87 11.30 19.09
C ALA A 134 11.72 12.23 17.87
N GLU A 135 11.75 13.55 18.07
CA GLU A 135 11.66 14.55 17.01
C GLU A 135 12.79 14.40 15.98
N THR A 136 14.02 14.14 16.45
CA THR A 136 15.18 13.90 15.55
C THR A 136 14.97 12.65 14.69
N LYS A 137 14.49 11.55 15.31
CA LYS A 137 14.18 10.30 14.59
C LYS A 137 13.08 10.52 13.55
N ILE A 138 11.97 11.16 13.94
CA ILE A 138 10.86 11.45 13.02
C ILE A 138 11.32 12.38 11.88
N SER A 139 12.12 13.41 12.16
CA SER A 139 12.65 14.31 11.13
C SER A 139 13.51 13.58 10.11
N THR A 140 14.33 12.63 10.58
CA THR A 140 15.15 11.78 9.71
C THR A 140 14.29 10.84 8.84
N LEU A 141 13.15 10.38 9.36
CA LEU A 141 12.19 9.61 8.58
C LEU A 141 11.47 10.47 7.55
N LEU A 142 11.02 11.67 7.93
CA LEU A 142 10.35 12.61 7.02
C LEU A 142 11.22 13.05 5.85
N ALA A 143 12.54 13.18 6.04
CA ALA A 143 13.47 13.46 4.94
C ALA A 143 13.44 12.37 3.84
N ARG A 144 13.04 11.15 4.19
CA ARG A 144 12.96 10.00 3.27
C ARG A 144 11.53 9.65 2.86
N TYR A 145 10.57 9.91 3.74
CA TYR A 145 9.17 9.52 3.59
C TYR A 145 8.25 10.72 3.85
N PRO A 146 8.30 11.78 3.03
CA PRO A 146 7.62 13.04 3.29
C PRO A 146 6.09 12.95 3.20
N ASN A 147 5.54 11.85 2.66
CA ASN A 147 4.11 11.66 2.43
C ASN A 147 3.49 10.62 3.37
N VAL A 148 4.18 10.23 4.45
CA VAL A 148 3.65 9.30 5.45
C VAL A 148 2.98 10.11 6.57
N SER A 149 1.66 10.15 6.58
CA SER A 149 0.83 10.90 7.53
C SER A 149 1.17 10.59 9.00
N VAL A 150 1.39 9.32 9.33
CA VAL A 150 1.71 8.89 10.70
C VAL A 150 2.96 9.57 11.28
N LEU A 151 3.93 9.97 10.45
CA LEU A 151 5.11 10.69 10.93
C LEU A 151 4.75 12.10 11.40
N TYR A 152 3.80 12.76 10.73
CA TYR A 152 3.26 14.05 11.15
C TYR A 152 2.36 13.91 12.38
N ASP A 153 1.60 12.83 12.51
CA ASP A 153 0.83 12.53 13.74
C ASP A 153 1.75 12.41 14.95
N LEU A 154 2.86 11.67 14.81
CA LEU A 154 3.84 11.50 15.89
C LEU A 154 4.54 12.82 16.25
N LEU A 155 4.87 13.66 15.26
CA LEU A 155 5.36 15.02 15.50
C LEU A 155 4.34 15.87 16.24
N GLY A 156 3.08 15.83 15.83
CA GLY A 156 1.99 16.53 16.52
C GLY A 156 1.87 16.08 17.97
N ASN A 157 1.93 14.77 18.22
CA ASN A 157 1.89 14.19 19.56
C ASN A 157 3.09 14.64 20.41
N ILE A 158 4.30 14.67 19.83
CA ILE A 158 5.51 15.16 20.51
C ILE A 158 5.30 16.61 20.95
N TYR A 159 4.92 17.50 20.03
CA TYR A 159 4.72 18.92 20.33
C TYR A 159 3.57 19.16 21.31
N TYR A 160 2.48 18.40 21.18
CA TYR A 160 1.36 18.44 22.11
C TYR A 160 1.81 18.08 23.54
N MET A 161 2.63 17.04 23.70
CA MET A 161 3.19 16.63 25.00
C MET A 161 4.20 17.65 25.56
N GLN A 162 4.88 18.39 24.68
CA GLN A 162 5.73 19.53 25.05
C GLN A 162 4.95 20.82 25.31
N LYS A 163 3.62 20.82 25.13
CA LYS A 163 2.71 21.98 25.23
C LYS A 163 2.95 23.06 24.16
N ASP A 164 3.71 22.76 23.11
CA ASP A 164 3.86 23.62 21.93
C ASP A 164 2.66 23.39 21.00
N LEU A 165 1.53 23.99 21.37
CA LEU A 165 0.25 23.76 20.69
C LEU A 165 0.23 24.31 19.27
N ASP A 166 1.10 25.26 18.92
CA ASP A 166 1.22 25.81 17.57
C ASP A 166 1.84 24.80 16.63
N LYS A 167 3.02 24.27 16.99
CA LYS A 167 3.65 23.23 16.17
C LYS A 167 2.86 21.94 16.14
N ALA A 168 2.18 21.59 17.23
CA ALA A 168 1.30 20.42 17.26
C ALA A 168 0.20 20.53 16.20
N LEU A 169 -0.47 21.69 16.14
CA LEU A 169 -1.54 21.96 15.19
C LEU A 169 -1.04 21.92 13.74
N ASP A 170 0.12 22.51 13.46
CA ASP A 170 0.72 22.51 12.13
C ASP A 170 1.08 21.09 11.65
N ALA A 171 1.64 20.27 12.55
CA ALA A 171 1.94 18.88 12.25
C ALA A 171 0.67 18.07 11.99
N TYR A 172 -0.35 18.17 12.86
CA TYR A 172 -1.62 17.46 12.66
C TYR A 172 -2.34 17.89 11.39
N ARG A 173 -2.35 19.19 11.06
CA ARG A 173 -2.92 19.68 9.79
C ARG A 173 -2.23 19.08 8.58
N ARG A 174 -0.90 18.94 8.64
CA ARG A 174 -0.13 18.31 7.57
C ARG A 174 -0.45 16.82 7.43
N SER A 175 -0.69 16.14 8.56
CA SER A 175 -1.16 14.75 8.55
C SER A 175 -2.55 14.60 7.91
N VAL A 176 -3.53 15.41 8.32
CA VAL A 176 -4.91 15.38 7.77
C VAL A 176 -4.93 15.74 6.29
N ALA A 177 -4.04 16.63 5.84
CA ALA A 177 -3.91 16.94 4.40
C ALA A 177 -3.44 15.73 3.57
N LEU A 178 -2.69 14.79 4.18
CA LEU A 178 -2.24 13.55 3.53
C LEU A 178 -3.24 12.41 3.69
N THR A 179 -3.94 12.34 4.83
CA THR A 179 -4.94 11.31 5.13
C THR A 179 -6.15 11.96 5.81
N PRO A 180 -7.15 12.44 5.04
CA PRO A 180 -8.30 13.16 5.57
C PRO A 180 -9.18 12.34 6.52
N ASP A 181 -9.22 11.02 6.36
CA ASP A 181 -10.07 10.12 7.17
C ASP A 181 -9.44 9.70 8.52
N ASN A 182 -8.35 10.35 8.94
CA ASN A 182 -7.80 10.12 10.27
C ASN A 182 -8.61 10.85 11.35
N HIS A 183 -9.63 10.17 11.87
CA HIS A 183 -10.50 10.69 12.93
C HIS A 183 -9.75 10.98 14.25
N GLU A 184 -8.70 10.23 14.57
CA GLU A 184 -7.89 10.46 15.79
C GLU A 184 -7.18 11.81 15.70
N THR A 185 -6.49 12.06 14.58
CA THR A 185 -5.78 13.32 14.34
C THR A 185 -6.73 14.51 14.27
N SER A 186 -7.89 14.33 13.62
CA SER A 186 -8.94 15.36 13.60
C SER A 186 -9.42 15.69 15.03
N GLY A 187 -9.63 14.67 15.86
CA GLY A 187 -9.96 14.86 17.28
C GLY A 187 -8.89 15.60 18.08
N MET A 188 -7.60 15.41 17.75
CA MET A 188 -6.51 16.16 18.37
C MET A 188 -6.50 17.65 17.97
N ILE A 189 -6.81 17.97 16.72
CA ILE A 189 -6.97 19.36 16.25
C ILE A 189 -8.11 20.05 17.01
N ASP A 190 -9.28 19.41 17.10
CA ASP A 190 -10.43 19.93 17.83
C ASP A 190 -10.12 20.15 19.30
N LYS A 191 -9.40 19.21 19.92
CA LYS A 191 -8.96 19.31 21.32
C LYS A 191 -8.05 20.53 21.53
N ILE A 192 -7.08 20.74 20.64
CA ILE A 192 -6.18 21.92 20.72
C ILE A 192 -6.97 23.21 20.53
N ALA A 193 -7.93 23.25 19.60
CA ALA A 193 -8.76 24.43 19.36
C ALA A 193 -9.56 24.83 20.61
N ARG A 194 -10.14 23.85 21.32
CA ARG A 194 -10.85 24.09 22.59
C ARG A 194 -9.94 24.66 23.68
N ILE A 195 -8.75 24.08 23.86
CA ILE A 195 -7.76 24.56 24.85
C ILE A 195 -7.39 26.04 24.59
N ARG A 196 -7.31 26.46 23.32
CA ARG A 196 -7.03 27.86 22.96
C ARG A 196 -8.21 28.78 23.24
N GLY A 197 -9.42 28.35 22.90
CA GLY A 197 -10.64 29.13 23.15
C GLY A 197 -10.91 29.38 24.64
N GLU A 198 -10.61 28.40 25.49
CA GLU A 198 -10.73 28.51 26.95
C GLU A 198 -9.73 29.53 27.54
N LYS A 199 -8.54 29.69 26.95
CA LYS A 199 -7.52 30.64 27.41
C LYS A 199 -7.83 32.11 27.09
N THR A 200 -8.66 32.38 26.10
CA THR A 200 -9.01 33.76 25.69
C THR A 200 -10.21 34.35 26.43
N GLY A 201 -10.90 33.55 27.25
CA GLY A 201 -12.13 33.93 27.95
C GLY A 201 -11.99 34.21 29.45
N GLY A 202 -10.77 34.42 29.96
CA GLY A 202 -10.48 34.63 31.40
C GLY A 202 -9.71 35.90 31.68
#